data_AF-A0AAU2Z993-F1
#
_entry.id   AF-A0AAU2Z993-F1
#
_cell.length_a   1.000
_cell.length_b   1.000
_cell.length_c   1.000
_cell.angle_alpha   90.00
_cell.angle_beta   90.00
_cell.angle_gamma   90.00
#
_symmetry.space_group_name_H-M   'P 1'
#
loop_
_entity.id
_entity.type
_entity.pdbx_description
1 polymer ?
#
loop_
_entity_poly.entity_id
_entity_poly.type
_entity_poly.pdbx_seq_one_letter_code
_entity_poly.pdbx_strand_id
1 'polypeptide(L)'
;MDTRPGSIAEDPESGMLMIPANAPEFSVGVALRAEGADTYRAFVRGTLSEGWEKGIFMAAVAGRSEKQPVLPVAVQLVPRPDNEYNPNAISAAAPPSLGGTDHERHLGYMYDRNLVSLGGPLRGLGAVSDRPVGCHALVEIREVDERGDDWEEEFGDCLLVQGGRRRYAVDSLRLRLPWWEDLQAMTVAYARRARPDLIMPFIGHWTSYSEGARDELLGRTDQKEFPVTLRAESGTLLACYEDLELSVLVPSGRDFFDRTLRRVQELGGTATARAEEHQGALKVFVEDNAPSGEH
;
A
#
# COMPACT_ATOMS: atom_id res chain seq x y z
N MET A 1 -10.72 -10.27 -22.59
CA MET A 1 -9.65 -9.68 -21.76
C MET A 1 -9.14 -10.79 -20.86
N ASP A 2 -7.86 -11.10 -20.94
CA ASP A 2 -7.24 -12.24 -20.26
C ASP A 2 -6.85 -11.81 -18.83
N THR A 3 -7.78 -11.92 -17.88
CA THR A 3 -7.53 -11.64 -16.45
C THR A 3 -6.90 -12.87 -15.82
N ARG A 4 -5.57 -12.95 -15.83
CA ARG A 4 -4.88 -13.94 -15.00
C ARG A 4 -5.25 -13.70 -13.52
N PRO A 5 -5.66 -14.73 -12.76
CA PRO A 5 -5.75 -14.63 -11.31
C PRO A 5 -4.43 -14.08 -10.75
N GLY A 6 -4.48 -13.04 -9.91
CA GLY A 6 -3.28 -12.40 -9.36
C GLY A 6 -2.71 -11.24 -10.20
N SER A 7 -3.53 -10.56 -10.99
CA SER A 7 -3.11 -9.32 -11.69
C SER A 7 -4.02 -8.14 -11.35
N ILE A 8 -3.43 -6.94 -11.37
CA ILE A 8 -4.16 -5.68 -11.18
C ILE A 8 -5.07 -5.44 -12.38
N ALA A 9 -6.35 -5.20 -12.12
CA ALA A 9 -7.38 -5.06 -13.14
C ALA A 9 -8.35 -3.93 -12.80
N GLU A 10 -8.98 -3.36 -13.82
CA GLU A 10 -10.03 -2.37 -13.61
C GLU A 10 -11.31 -3.06 -13.14
N ASP A 11 -11.99 -2.45 -12.16
CA ASP A 11 -13.34 -2.83 -11.76
C ASP A 11 -14.32 -1.71 -12.14
N PRO A 12 -15.17 -1.94 -13.15
CA PRO A 12 -16.13 -0.93 -13.60
C PRO A 12 -17.16 -0.53 -12.53
N GLU A 13 -17.49 -1.42 -11.59
CA GLU A 13 -18.52 -1.17 -10.57
C GLU A 13 -18.05 -0.15 -9.54
N SER A 14 -16.82 -0.30 -9.06
CA SER A 14 -16.22 0.67 -8.14
C SER A 14 -15.58 1.87 -8.86
N GLY A 15 -15.29 1.76 -10.16
CA GLY A 15 -14.54 2.75 -10.92
C GLY A 15 -13.04 2.76 -10.58
N MET A 16 -12.53 1.71 -9.95
CA MET A 16 -11.17 1.64 -9.43
C MET A 16 -10.27 0.69 -10.21
N LEU A 17 -8.96 0.91 -10.09
CA LEU A 17 -7.94 -0.08 -10.41
C LEU A 17 -7.74 -0.99 -9.20
N MET A 18 -8.19 -2.23 -9.28
CA MET A 18 -8.23 -3.18 -8.17
C MET A 18 -6.97 -4.01 -8.06
N ILE A 19 -6.37 -3.97 -6.87
CA ILE A 19 -5.34 -4.90 -6.43
C ILE A 19 -6.01 -6.25 -6.12
N PRO A 20 -5.49 -7.38 -6.65
CA PRO A 20 -6.09 -8.69 -6.39
C PRO A 20 -6.05 -9.04 -4.91
N ALA A 21 -7.13 -9.67 -4.42
CA ALA A 21 -7.27 -10.03 -3.01
C ALA A 21 -6.38 -11.21 -2.61
N ASN A 22 -5.66 -11.08 -1.49
CA ASN A 22 -4.98 -12.22 -0.85
C ASN A 22 -5.91 -12.97 0.11
N ALA A 23 -5.46 -14.09 0.68
CA ALA A 23 -6.21 -14.84 1.69
C ALA A 23 -6.54 -13.96 2.93
N PRO A 24 -7.74 -14.10 3.52
CA PRO A 24 -8.17 -13.32 4.69
C PRO A 24 -7.22 -13.36 5.90
N GLU A 25 -6.50 -14.45 6.11
CA GLU A 25 -5.54 -14.61 7.22
C GLU A 25 -4.33 -13.67 7.13
N PHE A 26 -4.04 -13.11 5.96
CA PHE A 26 -2.98 -12.12 5.74
C PHE A 26 -3.50 -10.68 5.67
N SER A 27 -4.76 -10.47 6.06
CA SER A 27 -5.37 -9.15 5.97
C SER A 27 -4.74 -8.12 6.91
N VAL A 28 -4.71 -6.87 6.45
CA VAL A 28 -4.00 -5.76 7.08
C VAL A 28 -5.00 -4.82 7.73
N GLY A 29 -4.82 -4.54 9.02
CA GLY A 29 -5.73 -3.65 9.76
C GLY A 29 -5.63 -2.18 9.36
N VAL A 30 -6.78 -1.49 9.45
CA VAL A 30 -6.91 -0.04 9.29
C VAL A 30 -7.30 0.56 10.64
N ALA A 31 -6.58 1.60 11.06
CA ALA A 31 -6.93 2.40 12.22
C ALA A 31 -8.13 3.30 11.89
N LEU A 32 -9.29 2.96 12.44
CA LEU A 32 -10.47 3.81 12.39
C LEU A 32 -10.28 4.97 13.37
N ARG A 33 -10.50 6.22 12.92
CA ARG A 33 -10.51 7.39 13.81
C ARG A 33 -11.93 7.72 14.22
N ALA A 34 -12.11 8.27 15.42
CA ALA A 34 -13.42 8.68 15.92
C ALA A 34 -14.16 9.63 14.95
N GLU A 35 -13.43 10.55 14.33
CA GLU A 35 -13.95 11.50 13.33
C GLU A 35 -14.51 10.83 12.06
N GLY A 36 -14.04 9.61 11.73
CA GLY A 36 -14.51 8.83 10.57
C GLY A 36 -15.62 7.83 10.91
N ALA A 37 -16.08 7.77 12.16
CA ALA A 37 -17.01 6.75 12.62
C ALA A 37 -18.36 6.81 11.88
N ASP A 38 -18.90 8.01 11.65
CA ASP A 38 -20.18 8.17 10.95
C ASP A 38 -20.08 7.82 9.46
N THR A 39 -18.97 8.20 8.80
CA THR A 39 -18.68 7.80 7.42
C THR A 39 -18.56 6.29 7.31
N TYR A 40 -17.84 5.66 8.23
CA TYR A 40 -17.70 4.20 8.26
C TYR A 40 -19.04 3.50 8.53
N ARG A 41 -19.86 3.99 9.47
CA ARG A 41 -21.23 3.48 9.68
C ARG A 41 -22.08 3.59 8.43
N ALA A 42 -22.04 4.74 7.74
CA ALA A 42 -22.78 4.95 6.51
C ALA A 42 -22.32 4.01 5.40
N PHE A 43 -21.00 3.83 5.24
CA PHE A 43 -20.40 2.91 4.28
C PHE A 43 -20.82 1.46 4.53
N VAL A 44 -20.72 0.99 5.76
CA VAL A 44 -21.11 -0.38 6.11
C VAL A 44 -22.62 -0.55 5.90
N ARG A 45 -23.44 0.38 6.39
CA ARG A 45 -24.91 0.35 6.21
C ARG A 45 -25.32 0.30 4.74
N GLY A 46 -24.66 1.09 3.88
CA GLY A 46 -24.92 1.07 2.44
C GLY A 46 -24.61 -0.29 1.82
N THR A 47 -23.53 -0.93 2.29
CA THR A 47 -23.17 -2.31 1.90
C THR A 47 -24.18 -3.33 2.45
N LEU A 48 -24.77 -3.08 3.63
CA LEU A 48 -25.83 -3.90 4.24
C LEU A 48 -27.23 -3.74 3.60
N SER A 49 -27.34 -3.26 2.36
CA SER A 49 -28.64 -3.09 1.69
C SER A 49 -29.16 -4.40 1.05
N GLU A 50 -30.47 -4.49 0.81
CA GLU A 50 -31.25 -5.73 0.64
C GLU A 50 -30.59 -6.84 -0.22
N GLY A 51 -30.39 -8.02 0.38
CA GLY A 51 -29.81 -9.21 -0.27
C GLY A 51 -28.36 -9.55 0.13
N TRP A 52 -27.69 -8.62 0.81
CA TRP A 52 -26.29 -8.74 1.25
C TRP A 52 -26.01 -9.80 2.33
N GLU A 53 -27.02 -10.22 3.11
CA GLU A 53 -26.84 -11.19 4.21
C GLU A 53 -26.24 -12.51 3.71
N LYS A 54 -26.46 -12.85 2.43
CA LYS A 54 -25.86 -14.01 1.75
C LYS A 54 -24.37 -13.86 1.46
N GLY A 55 -23.86 -12.64 1.51
CA GLY A 55 -22.46 -12.28 1.31
C GLY A 55 -21.63 -12.31 2.60
N ILE A 56 -22.26 -12.43 3.78
CA ILE A 56 -21.55 -12.62 5.04
C ILE A 56 -21.02 -14.04 5.09
N PHE A 57 -19.75 -14.21 5.45
CA PHE A 57 -19.16 -15.54 5.64
C PHE A 57 -18.19 -15.56 6.82
N MET A 58 -17.84 -16.76 7.26
CA MET A 58 -16.86 -16.95 8.34
C MET A 58 -15.44 -17.01 7.75
N ALA A 59 -14.56 -16.10 8.17
CA ALA A 59 -13.18 -16.03 7.70
C ALA A 59 -12.17 -16.09 8.86
N ALA A 60 -11.03 -16.74 8.64
CA ALA A 60 -9.87 -16.58 9.52
C ALA A 60 -9.25 -15.21 9.23
N VAL A 61 -9.18 -14.33 10.23
CA VAL A 61 -8.66 -12.97 10.09
C VAL A 61 -7.36 -12.83 10.87
N ALA A 62 -6.40 -12.07 10.35
CA ALA A 62 -5.10 -11.86 10.97
C ALA A 62 -5.22 -11.37 12.43
N GLY A 63 -4.59 -12.10 13.35
CA GLY A 63 -4.59 -11.78 14.78
C GLY A 63 -5.85 -12.22 15.54
N ARG A 64 -6.74 -13.00 14.94
CA ARG A 64 -7.88 -13.63 15.61
C ARG A 64 -7.66 -15.14 15.73
N SER A 65 -7.97 -15.70 16.91
CA SER A 65 -7.89 -17.15 17.16
C SER A 65 -9.02 -17.93 16.50
N GLU A 66 -10.19 -17.30 16.37
CA GLU A 66 -11.40 -17.90 15.81
C GLU A 66 -11.80 -17.21 14.51
N LYS A 67 -12.54 -17.95 13.66
CA LYS A 67 -13.12 -17.35 12.46
C LYS A 67 -14.13 -16.29 12.86
N GLN A 68 -14.09 -15.16 12.16
CA GLN A 68 -15.01 -14.04 12.38
C GLN A 68 -16.06 -13.99 11.28
N PRO A 69 -17.30 -13.57 11.58
CA PRO A 69 -18.24 -13.18 10.54
C PRO A 69 -17.71 -11.91 9.87
N VAL A 70 -17.58 -11.95 8.55
CA VAL A 70 -17.03 -10.83 7.77
C VAL A 70 -17.93 -10.46 6.62
N LEU A 71 -17.97 -9.15 6.35
CA LEU A 71 -18.59 -8.56 5.18
C LEU A 71 -17.51 -8.18 4.16
N PRO A 72 -17.49 -8.78 2.97
CA PRO A 72 -16.57 -8.36 1.91
C PRO A 72 -16.97 -6.99 1.35
N VAL A 73 -15.99 -6.12 1.19
CA VAL A 73 -16.16 -4.77 0.62
C VAL A 73 -15.01 -4.44 -0.33
N ALA A 74 -15.18 -3.38 -1.13
CA ALA A 74 -14.08 -2.72 -1.85
C ALA A 74 -13.82 -1.35 -1.21
N VAL A 75 -12.55 -0.96 -1.15
CA VAL A 75 -12.14 0.36 -0.64
C VAL A 75 -11.07 0.97 -1.55
N GLN A 76 -11.05 2.29 -1.60
CA GLN A 76 -10.01 3.08 -2.25
C GLN A 76 -8.82 3.25 -1.29
N LEU A 77 -7.61 3.16 -1.83
CA LEU A 77 -6.36 3.48 -1.14
C LEU A 77 -5.87 4.83 -1.63
N VAL A 78 -5.75 5.79 -0.71
CA VAL A 78 -5.44 7.19 -1.01
C VAL A 78 -4.12 7.55 -0.32
N PRO A 79 -3.02 7.76 -1.07
CA PRO A 79 -1.81 8.38 -0.54
C PRO A 79 -2.09 9.76 0.06
N ARG A 80 -1.54 10.05 1.23
CA ARG A 80 -1.75 11.31 1.97
C ARG A 80 -0.43 12.02 2.26
N PRO A 81 0.25 12.56 1.23
CA PRO A 81 1.45 13.37 1.42
C PRO A 81 1.18 14.68 2.19
N ASP A 82 -0.09 15.07 2.28
CA ASP A 82 -0.60 16.19 3.08
C ASP A 82 -0.76 15.87 4.57
N ASN A 83 -0.54 14.62 4.99
CA ASN A 83 -0.67 14.25 6.39
C ASN A 83 0.50 14.79 7.22
N GLU A 84 0.22 15.72 8.12
CA GLU A 84 1.22 16.41 8.95
C GLU A 84 1.98 15.50 9.92
N TYR A 85 1.42 14.34 10.29
CA TYR A 85 2.06 13.38 11.19
C TYR A 85 2.99 12.43 10.43
N ASN A 86 2.55 11.93 9.28
CA ASN A 86 3.30 11.00 8.46
C ASN A 86 3.02 11.27 6.95
N PRO A 87 3.94 11.91 6.21
CA PRO A 87 3.74 12.19 4.77
C PRO A 87 3.72 10.91 3.91
N ASN A 88 4.10 9.77 4.47
CA ASN A 88 4.00 8.47 3.81
C ASN A 88 2.65 7.77 4.03
N ALA A 89 1.73 8.40 4.78
CA ALA A 89 0.44 7.83 5.15
C ALA A 89 -0.38 7.42 3.92
N ILE A 90 -1.14 6.32 4.09
CA ILE A 90 -2.13 5.87 3.13
C ILE A 90 -3.44 5.69 3.89
N SER A 91 -4.47 6.41 3.47
CA SER A 91 -5.81 6.25 3.99
C SER A 91 -6.63 5.25 3.19
N ALA A 92 -7.54 4.55 3.87
CA ALA A 92 -8.63 3.84 3.24
C ALA A 92 -9.84 4.78 3.13
N ALA A 93 -10.49 4.79 1.97
CA ALA A 93 -11.72 5.54 1.71
C ALA A 93 -12.75 4.62 1.06
N ALA A 94 -14.03 4.96 1.21
CA ALA A 94 -15.10 4.28 0.48
C ALA A 94 -14.92 4.47 -1.05
N PRO A 95 -15.46 3.58 -1.90
CA PRO A 95 -15.29 3.66 -3.35
C PRO A 95 -15.78 4.98 -3.97
N PRO A 96 -15.13 5.47 -5.05
CA PRO A 96 -15.57 6.65 -5.79
C PRO A 96 -17.01 6.59 -6.32
N SER A 97 -17.51 5.38 -6.61
CA SER A 97 -18.89 5.16 -7.04
C SER A 97 -19.95 5.61 -6.03
N LEU A 98 -19.57 5.82 -4.76
CA LEU A 98 -20.45 6.37 -3.72
C LEU A 98 -20.49 7.91 -3.69
N GLY A 99 -19.78 8.59 -4.60
CA GLY A 99 -19.76 10.05 -4.70
C GLY A 99 -18.91 10.74 -3.63
N GLY A 100 -18.90 12.07 -3.62
CA GLY A 100 -18.11 12.88 -2.69
C GLY A 100 -16.61 12.90 -2.99
N THR A 101 -15.87 13.57 -2.13
CA THR A 101 -14.40 13.67 -2.15
C THR A 101 -13.75 12.53 -1.36
N ASP A 102 -12.45 12.32 -1.55
CA ASP A 102 -11.68 11.34 -0.77
C ASP A 102 -11.74 11.62 0.76
N HIS A 103 -11.89 12.89 1.14
CA HIS A 103 -12.02 13.30 2.55
C HIS A 103 -13.39 12.91 3.13
N GLU A 104 -14.48 13.18 2.39
CA GLU A 104 -15.84 12.82 2.81
C GLU A 104 -16.04 11.30 2.88
N ARG A 105 -15.30 10.53 2.07
CA ARG A 105 -15.30 9.07 2.06
C ARG A 105 -14.27 8.43 3.00
N HIS A 106 -13.52 9.21 3.78
CA HIS A 106 -12.43 8.70 4.60
C HIS A 106 -12.90 7.70 5.66
N LEU A 107 -12.31 6.51 5.70
CA LEU A 107 -12.64 5.44 6.64
C LEU A 107 -11.57 5.26 7.73
N GLY A 108 -10.30 5.55 7.41
CA GLY A 108 -9.19 5.44 8.36
C GLY A 108 -7.83 5.39 7.69
N TYR A 109 -6.79 5.08 8.46
CA TYR A 109 -5.40 5.01 7.98
C TYR A 109 -4.82 3.60 8.13
N MET A 110 -3.97 3.19 7.19
CA MET A 110 -3.13 2.01 7.39
C MET A 110 -2.14 2.28 8.53
N TYR A 111 -1.88 1.27 9.38
CA TYR A 111 -0.84 1.40 10.42
C TYR A 111 0.55 1.57 9.81
N ASP A 112 1.37 2.44 10.40
CA ASP A 112 2.73 2.76 9.95
C ASP A 112 3.61 1.52 9.76
N ARG A 113 3.49 0.53 10.65
CA ARG A 113 4.23 -0.75 10.53
C ARG A 113 4.00 -1.47 9.20
N ASN A 114 2.81 -1.30 8.60
CA ASN A 114 2.47 -1.91 7.32
C ASN A 114 3.00 -1.08 6.14
N LEU A 115 3.16 0.24 6.33
CA LEU A 115 3.66 1.16 5.31
C LEU A 115 5.15 0.95 5.01
N VAL A 116 5.92 0.38 5.93
CA VAL A 116 7.34 0.04 5.73
C VAL A 116 7.53 -0.84 4.48
N SER A 117 6.68 -1.86 4.34
CA SER A 117 6.76 -2.84 3.23
C SER A 117 5.77 -2.55 2.11
N LEU A 118 4.54 -2.14 2.44
CA LEU A 118 3.47 -1.95 1.45
C LEU A 118 3.39 -0.52 0.92
N GLY A 119 3.88 0.46 1.66
CA GLY A 119 3.66 1.88 1.38
C GLY A 119 4.26 2.33 0.06
N GLY A 120 5.50 1.93 -0.24
CA GLY A 120 6.18 2.23 -1.50
C GLY A 120 5.39 1.74 -2.73
N PRO A 121 5.11 0.43 -2.86
CA PRO A 121 4.32 -0.10 -3.97
C PRO A 121 2.93 0.56 -4.11
N LEU A 122 2.24 0.84 -3.01
CA LEU A 122 0.89 1.43 -3.04
C LEU A 122 0.89 2.90 -3.48
N ARG A 123 1.76 3.74 -2.90
CA ARG A 123 1.94 5.13 -3.37
C ARG A 123 2.34 5.15 -4.83
N GLY A 124 3.18 4.19 -5.20
CA GLY A 124 3.60 3.99 -6.56
C GLY A 124 2.49 3.68 -7.54
N LEU A 125 1.59 2.75 -7.20
CA LEU A 125 0.37 2.53 -7.98
C LEU A 125 -0.46 3.80 -8.10
N GLY A 126 -0.63 4.54 -7.01
CA GLY A 126 -1.38 5.80 -7.01
C GLY A 126 -0.78 6.85 -7.94
N ALA A 127 0.55 6.91 -8.05
CA ALA A 127 1.25 7.87 -8.90
C ALA A 127 1.20 7.54 -10.40
N VAL A 128 1.18 6.24 -10.76
CA VAL A 128 1.22 5.81 -12.17
C VAL A 128 -0.14 5.42 -12.73
N SER A 129 -1.15 5.25 -11.88
CA SER A 129 -2.51 4.93 -12.29
C SER A 129 -3.28 6.20 -12.65
N ASP A 130 -3.93 6.19 -13.81
CA ASP A 130 -4.89 7.25 -14.19
C ASP A 130 -6.27 7.06 -13.52
N ARG A 131 -6.42 6.04 -12.67
CA ARG A 131 -7.63 5.73 -11.90
C ARG A 131 -7.36 5.59 -10.42
N PRO A 132 -8.35 5.85 -9.56
CA PRO A 132 -8.26 5.54 -8.13
C PRO A 132 -7.84 4.08 -7.91
N VAL A 133 -6.85 3.86 -7.06
CA VAL A 133 -6.37 2.52 -6.73
C VAL A 133 -7.22 1.97 -5.59
N GLY A 134 -7.73 0.76 -5.74
CA GLY A 134 -8.57 0.10 -4.75
C GLY A 134 -8.06 -1.29 -4.39
N CYS A 135 -8.58 -1.82 -3.30
CA CYS A 135 -8.39 -3.22 -2.93
C CYS A 135 -9.67 -3.80 -2.32
N HIS A 136 -9.72 -5.13 -2.27
CA HIS A 136 -10.74 -5.81 -1.49
C HIS A 136 -10.42 -5.71 -0.01
N ALA A 137 -11.44 -5.60 0.82
CA ALA A 137 -11.32 -5.59 2.27
C ALA A 137 -12.43 -6.42 2.91
N LEU A 138 -12.30 -6.63 4.21
CA LEU A 138 -13.26 -7.31 5.06
C LEU A 138 -13.61 -6.37 6.20
N VAL A 139 -14.90 -6.24 6.47
CA VAL A 139 -15.41 -5.60 7.67
C VAL A 139 -15.78 -6.71 8.65
N GLU A 140 -15.14 -6.71 9.82
CA GLU A 140 -15.50 -7.62 10.92
C GLU A 140 -16.86 -7.19 11.47
N ILE A 141 -17.84 -8.10 11.45
CA ILE A 141 -19.19 -7.85 11.94
C ILE A 141 -19.66 -8.96 12.88
N ARG A 142 -20.55 -8.62 13.80
CA ARG A 142 -21.20 -9.56 14.71
C ARG A 142 -22.66 -9.19 14.81
N GLU A 143 -23.54 -10.16 14.58
CA GLU A 143 -24.97 -9.95 14.79
C GLU A 143 -25.23 -9.71 16.28
N VAL A 144 -26.08 -8.73 16.57
CA VAL A 144 -26.45 -8.32 17.92
C VAL A 144 -27.93 -8.60 18.08
N ASP A 145 -28.28 -9.44 19.05
CA ASP A 145 -29.68 -9.71 19.38
C ASP A 145 -30.34 -8.43 19.91
N GLU A 146 -31.65 -8.24 19.80
CA GLU A 146 -32.30 -6.99 20.30
C GLU A 146 -32.74 -7.08 21.77
N ARG A 147 -32.45 -8.20 22.46
CA ARG A 147 -33.12 -8.60 23.71
C ARG A 147 -32.38 -8.34 25.04
N GLY A 148 -31.10 -7.96 25.03
CA GLY A 148 -30.38 -7.56 26.24
C GLY A 148 -30.50 -6.05 26.48
N ASP A 149 -30.56 -5.59 27.73
CA ASP A 149 -30.50 -4.16 28.05
C ASP A 149 -29.06 -3.70 28.38
N ASP A 150 -28.04 -4.58 28.28
CA ASP A 150 -26.64 -4.36 28.70
C ASP A 150 -25.64 -4.18 27.53
N TRP A 151 -26.06 -3.58 26.41
CA TRP A 151 -25.21 -3.44 25.22
C TRP A 151 -23.97 -2.56 25.42
N GLU A 152 -24.06 -1.54 26.29
CA GLU A 152 -22.96 -0.59 26.53
C GLU A 152 -21.78 -1.24 27.27
N GLU A 153 -22.02 -2.25 28.12
CA GLU A 153 -20.96 -2.96 28.85
C GLU A 153 -20.30 -4.09 28.01
N GLU A 154 -21.06 -4.80 27.18
CA GLU A 154 -20.54 -5.97 26.44
C GLU A 154 -19.86 -5.60 25.10
N PHE A 155 -20.25 -4.48 24.48
CA PHE A 155 -19.78 -4.11 23.13
C PHE A 155 -18.90 -2.84 23.09
N GLY A 156 -18.73 -2.13 24.21
CA GLY A 156 -17.81 -0.99 24.33
C GLY A 156 -17.93 0.02 23.18
N ASP A 157 -16.80 0.38 22.57
CA ASP A 157 -16.68 1.35 21.45
C ASP A 157 -17.11 0.80 20.07
N CYS A 158 -17.74 -0.37 19.98
CA CYS A 158 -18.14 -0.95 18.69
C CYS A 158 -19.21 -0.08 17.99
N LEU A 159 -19.12 0.00 16.65
CA LEU A 159 -20.06 0.79 15.86
C LEU A 159 -21.27 -0.07 15.50
N LEU A 160 -22.46 0.31 15.97
CA LEU A 160 -23.70 -0.40 15.64
C LEU A 160 -24.26 0.07 14.30
N VAL A 161 -24.66 -0.89 13.46
CA VAL A 161 -25.26 -0.65 12.15
C VAL A 161 -26.50 -1.51 11.95
N GLN A 162 -27.59 -0.89 11.46
CA GLN A 162 -28.81 -1.60 11.07
C GLN A 162 -28.67 -2.11 9.63
N GLY A 163 -28.85 -3.42 9.43
CA GLY A 163 -28.92 -4.07 8.12
C GLY A 163 -30.25 -4.82 7.99
N GLY A 164 -31.19 -4.30 7.22
CA GLY A 164 -32.55 -4.84 7.16
C GLY A 164 -33.21 -4.90 8.53
N ARG A 165 -33.60 -6.11 8.98
CA ARG A 165 -34.23 -6.34 10.30
C ARG A 165 -33.25 -6.67 11.41
N ARG A 166 -31.95 -6.76 11.12
CA ARG A 166 -30.91 -7.16 12.08
C ARG A 166 -30.00 -5.99 12.41
N ARG A 167 -29.39 -6.05 13.59
CA ARG A 167 -28.33 -5.14 14.00
C ARG A 167 -27.01 -5.86 14.03
N TYR A 168 -25.96 -5.14 13.67
CA TYR A 168 -24.61 -5.64 13.65
C TYR A 168 -23.71 -4.69 14.43
N ALA A 169 -22.91 -5.26 15.33
CA ALA A 169 -21.73 -4.62 15.86
C ALA A 169 -20.63 -4.75 14.81
N VAL A 170 -20.09 -3.61 14.42
CA VAL A 170 -19.03 -3.49 13.43
C VAL A 170 -17.75 -3.10 14.16
N ASP A 171 -16.71 -3.89 13.91
CA ASP A 171 -15.38 -3.70 14.47
C ASP A 171 -14.46 -3.20 13.33
N SER A 172 -13.32 -3.87 13.12
CA SER A 172 -12.25 -3.37 12.26
C SER A 172 -12.47 -3.60 10.76
N LEU A 173 -11.85 -2.71 9.97
CA LEU A 173 -11.66 -2.84 8.53
C LEU A 173 -10.30 -3.49 8.24
N ARG A 174 -10.29 -4.52 7.39
CA ARG A 174 -9.14 -5.38 7.09
C ARG A 174 -8.89 -5.46 5.59
N LEU A 175 -7.81 -4.85 5.11
CA LEU A 175 -7.42 -4.84 3.69
C LEU A 175 -6.86 -6.20 3.27
N ARG A 176 -7.31 -6.75 2.15
CA ARG A 176 -6.81 -8.02 1.59
C ARG A 176 -5.74 -7.75 0.54
N LEU A 177 -4.58 -7.30 1.00
CA LEU A 177 -3.44 -7.00 0.12
C LEU A 177 -2.56 -8.23 -0.11
N PRO A 178 -1.96 -8.39 -1.31
CA PRO A 178 -0.90 -9.36 -1.56
C PRO A 178 0.29 -9.18 -0.62
N TRP A 179 1.14 -10.20 -0.55
CA TRP A 179 2.47 -10.05 0.06
C TRP A 179 3.25 -8.93 -0.61
N TRP A 180 4.16 -8.31 0.14
CA TRP A 180 4.82 -7.10 -0.33
C TRP A 180 5.66 -7.35 -1.60
N GLU A 181 6.30 -8.51 -1.75
CA GLU A 181 7.01 -8.87 -2.99
C GLU A 181 6.07 -8.95 -4.19
N ASP A 182 4.92 -9.60 -4.00
CA ASP A 182 3.91 -9.78 -5.05
C ASP A 182 3.31 -8.44 -5.45
N LEU A 183 2.97 -7.60 -4.46
CA LEU A 183 2.43 -6.27 -4.70
C LEU A 183 3.47 -5.40 -5.43
N GLN A 184 4.73 -5.43 -5.00
CA GLN A 184 5.82 -4.75 -5.68
C GLN A 184 5.92 -5.20 -7.14
N ALA A 185 5.92 -6.52 -7.38
CA ALA A 185 6.02 -7.08 -8.72
C ALA A 185 4.84 -6.68 -9.62
N MET A 186 3.63 -6.74 -9.08
CA MET A 186 2.42 -6.32 -9.77
C MET A 186 2.45 -4.83 -10.10
N THR A 187 2.88 -3.98 -9.17
CA THR A 187 2.99 -2.55 -9.39
C THR A 187 3.98 -2.25 -10.50
N VAL A 188 5.15 -2.89 -10.48
CA VAL A 188 6.15 -2.68 -11.55
C VAL A 188 5.62 -3.17 -12.89
N ALA A 189 4.98 -4.33 -12.93
CA ALA A 189 4.37 -4.85 -14.16
C ALA A 189 3.28 -3.90 -14.71
N TYR A 190 2.42 -3.38 -13.83
CA TYR A 190 1.38 -2.43 -14.21
C TYR A 190 2.00 -1.14 -14.78
N ALA A 191 2.97 -0.57 -14.08
CA ALA A 191 3.54 0.70 -14.47
C ALA A 191 4.34 0.61 -15.76
N ARG A 192 5.07 -0.49 -15.98
CA ARG A 192 5.75 -0.77 -17.26
C ARG A 192 4.79 -0.79 -18.45
N ARG A 193 3.54 -1.18 -18.22
CA ARG A 193 2.47 -1.18 -19.25
C ARG A 193 1.85 0.21 -19.40
N ALA A 194 1.57 0.89 -18.30
CA ALA A 194 0.84 2.16 -18.29
C ALA A 194 1.73 3.37 -18.66
N ARG A 195 3.00 3.35 -18.25
CA ARG A 195 3.99 4.43 -18.40
C ARG A 195 5.36 3.81 -18.74
N PRO A 196 5.54 3.25 -19.96
CA PRO A 196 6.73 2.48 -20.32
C PRO A 196 8.05 3.27 -20.25
N ASP A 197 7.97 4.60 -20.34
CA ASP A 197 9.11 5.52 -20.39
C ASP A 197 9.47 6.14 -19.03
N LEU A 198 8.67 5.88 -17.98
CA LEU A 198 8.87 6.44 -16.64
C LEU A 198 9.90 5.63 -15.86
N ILE A 199 10.90 6.30 -15.26
CA ILE A 199 11.72 5.68 -14.21
C ILE A 199 10.86 5.60 -12.96
N MET A 200 10.65 4.40 -12.47
CA MET A 200 9.66 4.15 -11.43
C MET A 200 10.14 4.64 -10.06
N PRO A 201 9.54 5.71 -9.47
CA PRO A 201 10.11 6.41 -8.30
C PRO A 201 10.20 5.59 -7.01
N PHE A 202 9.63 4.39 -6.99
CA PHE A 202 9.33 3.67 -5.76
C PHE A 202 9.67 2.18 -5.85
N ILE A 203 10.44 1.73 -6.85
CA ILE A 203 11.07 0.41 -6.76
C ILE A 203 12.17 0.49 -5.72
N GLY A 204 11.76 0.34 -4.46
CA GLY A 204 12.66 0.19 -3.33
C GLY A 204 13.42 -1.12 -3.51
N HIS A 205 14.70 -1.03 -3.85
CA HIS A 205 15.56 -2.18 -3.94
C HIS A 205 16.26 -2.39 -2.63
N TRP A 206 15.94 -3.51 -1.99
CA TRP A 206 16.67 -3.97 -0.82
C TRP A 206 17.98 -4.59 -1.27
N THR A 207 19.06 -4.01 -0.80
CA THR A 207 20.40 -4.50 -1.08
C THR A 207 21.26 -4.43 0.18
N SER A 208 22.25 -5.32 0.24
CA SER A 208 23.26 -5.27 1.28
C SER A 208 24.23 -4.12 1.01
N TYR A 209 24.77 -3.53 2.07
CA TYR A 209 25.90 -2.63 1.93
C TYR A 209 27.12 -3.37 1.37
N SER A 210 27.90 -2.69 0.54
CA SER A 210 29.30 -3.07 0.26
C SER A 210 30.09 -3.10 1.57
N GLU A 211 31.14 -3.92 1.62
CA GLU A 211 31.94 -4.13 2.84
C GLU A 211 32.47 -2.80 3.38
N GLY A 212 32.21 -2.51 4.67
CA GLY A 212 32.62 -1.27 5.34
C GLY A 212 31.81 -0.01 4.99
N ALA A 213 31.02 -0.03 3.91
CA ALA A 213 30.33 1.16 3.42
C ALA A 213 29.28 1.71 4.40
N ARG A 214 28.63 0.85 5.20
CA ARG A 214 27.65 1.30 6.20
C ARG A 214 28.30 2.14 7.31
N ASP A 215 29.42 1.67 7.85
CA ASP A 215 30.11 2.36 8.95
C ASP A 215 30.72 3.67 8.45
N GLU A 216 31.22 3.68 7.21
CA GLU A 216 31.70 4.91 6.56
C GLU A 216 30.56 5.92 6.31
N LEU A 217 29.41 5.46 5.81
CA LEU A 217 28.23 6.31 5.62
C LEU A 217 27.77 6.94 6.93
N LEU A 218 27.74 6.18 8.03
CA LEU A 218 27.40 6.68 9.37
C LEU A 218 28.38 7.75 9.87
N GLY A 219 29.62 7.77 9.34
CA GLY A 219 30.58 8.85 9.57
C GLY A 219 30.32 10.12 8.75
N ARG A 220 29.51 10.04 7.69
CA ARG A 220 29.21 11.14 6.75
C ARG A 220 27.83 11.76 6.98
N THR A 221 26.84 10.96 7.36
CA THR A 221 25.46 11.42 7.59
C THR A 221 24.80 10.64 8.72
N ASP A 222 23.99 11.34 9.52
CA ASP A 222 23.12 10.77 10.55
C ASP A 222 21.67 10.61 10.06
N GLN A 223 21.39 11.00 8.81
CA GLN A 223 20.08 10.92 8.21
C GLN A 223 19.76 9.47 7.85
N LYS A 224 18.53 9.05 8.18
CA LYS A 224 18.02 7.72 7.77
C LYS A 224 17.66 7.65 6.30
N GLU A 225 17.26 8.78 5.72
CA GLU A 225 16.98 8.94 4.30
C GLU A 225 17.95 9.96 3.71
N PHE A 226 18.56 9.63 2.58
CA PHE A 226 19.59 10.46 1.98
C PHE A 226 19.60 10.32 0.44
N PRO A 227 20.05 11.35 -0.30
CA PRO A 227 20.18 11.24 -1.75
C PRO A 227 21.33 10.29 -2.11
N VAL A 228 21.17 9.54 -3.20
CA VAL A 228 22.23 8.71 -3.78
C VAL A 228 22.32 8.95 -5.28
N THR A 229 23.51 8.73 -5.84
CA THR A 229 23.73 8.69 -7.28
C THR A 229 23.75 7.24 -7.73
N LEU A 230 22.93 6.91 -8.71
CA LEU A 230 23.00 5.65 -9.42
C LEU A 230 24.03 5.77 -10.55
N ARG A 231 24.97 4.83 -10.65
CA ARG A 231 25.98 4.79 -11.71
C ARG A 231 25.90 3.48 -12.47
N ALA A 232 25.78 3.54 -13.79
CA ALA A 232 25.79 2.35 -14.64
C ALA A 232 27.23 2.00 -15.05
N GLU A 233 27.77 0.89 -14.53
CA GLU A 233 29.14 0.46 -14.77
C GLU A 233 29.19 -1.01 -15.18
N SER A 234 29.81 -1.33 -16.32
CA SER A 234 30.05 -2.72 -16.74
C SER A 234 28.82 -3.65 -16.72
N GLY A 235 27.61 -3.09 -16.91
CA GLY A 235 26.36 -3.86 -16.88
C GLY A 235 25.78 -4.08 -15.48
N THR A 236 26.31 -3.43 -14.46
CA THR A 236 25.72 -3.33 -13.12
C THR A 236 25.32 -1.89 -12.84
N LEU A 237 24.48 -1.71 -11.81
CA LEU A 237 24.09 -0.40 -11.32
C LEU A 237 24.64 -0.23 -9.90
N LEU A 238 25.44 0.80 -9.65
CA LEU A 238 25.97 1.12 -8.33
C LEU A 238 25.10 2.16 -7.67
N ALA A 239 24.82 2.01 -6.37
CA ALA A 239 24.25 3.08 -5.56
C ALA A 239 25.38 3.75 -4.77
N CYS A 240 25.59 5.04 -5.00
CA CYS A 240 26.68 5.80 -4.40
C CYS A 240 26.16 6.96 -3.56
N TYR A 241 26.78 7.23 -2.41
CA TYR A 241 26.62 8.50 -1.69
C TYR A 241 27.90 9.30 -1.90
N GLU A 242 27.82 10.41 -2.65
CA GLU A 242 29.00 11.15 -3.10
C GLU A 242 29.97 10.23 -3.90
N ASP A 243 31.16 9.99 -3.38
CA ASP A 243 32.19 9.07 -3.90
C ASP A 243 32.13 7.66 -3.28
N LEU A 244 31.36 7.47 -2.19
CA LEU A 244 31.24 6.19 -1.51
C LEU A 244 30.28 5.25 -2.25
N GLU A 245 30.79 4.10 -2.69
CA GLU A 245 29.96 3.00 -3.18
C GLU A 245 29.24 2.33 -2.01
N LEU A 246 27.93 2.52 -1.93
CA LEU A 246 27.12 1.91 -0.88
C LEU A 246 26.74 0.48 -1.21
N SER A 247 26.46 0.18 -2.48
CA SER A 247 26.03 -1.15 -2.89
C SER A 247 26.09 -1.37 -4.41
N VAL A 248 26.28 -2.62 -4.81
CA VAL A 248 26.11 -3.10 -6.18
C VAL A 248 24.71 -3.68 -6.35
N LEU A 249 23.91 -3.04 -7.20
CA LEU A 249 22.57 -3.48 -7.57
C LEU A 249 22.68 -4.46 -8.74
N VAL A 250 22.68 -5.75 -8.42
CA VAL A 250 22.80 -6.83 -9.40
C VAL A 250 21.41 -7.27 -9.85
N PRO A 251 21.17 -7.52 -11.15
CA PRO A 251 19.95 -8.17 -11.61
C PRO A 251 19.75 -9.51 -10.91
N SER A 252 18.74 -9.63 -10.05
CA SER A 252 18.23 -10.93 -9.63
C SER A 252 17.02 -11.31 -10.47
N GLY A 253 16.70 -12.61 -10.56
CA GLY A 253 15.50 -13.07 -11.28
C GLY A 253 14.17 -12.54 -10.70
N ARG A 254 14.22 -11.86 -9.55
CA ARG A 254 13.08 -11.18 -8.91
C ARG A 254 13.14 -9.66 -9.07
N ASP A 255 14.23 -9.13 -9.61
CA ASP A 255 14.48 -7.69 -9.65
C ASP A 255 14.20 -7.05 -10.99
N PHE A 256 13.79 -5.80 -10.90
CA PHE A 256 13.31 -4.99 -12.00
C PHE A 256 14.41 -4.14 -12.66
N PHE A 257 15.69 -4.47 -12.39
CA PHE A 257 16.88 -3.65 -12.65
C PHE A 257 17.23 -3.42 -14.12
N ASP A 258 16.90 -4.34 -15.03
CA ASP A 258 17.36 -4.26 -16.43
C ASP A 258 16.94 -2.96 -17.11
N ARG A 259 15.76 -2.43 -16.79
CA ARG A 259 15.29 -1.14 -17.33
C ARG A 259 15.89 0.05 -16.61
N THR A 260 16.03 0.00 -15.29
CA THR A 260 16.69 1.08 -14.54
C THR A 260 18.12 1.25 -15.02
N LEU A 261 18.87 0.15 -15.13
CA LEU A 261 20.23 0.14 -15.68
C LEU A 261 20.27 0.74 -17.08
N ARG A 262 19.41 0.24 -18.00
CA ARG A 262 19.34 0.76 -19.36
C ARG A 262 19.03 2.25 -19.39
N ARG A 263 18.12 2.71 -18.55
CA ARG A 263 17.72 4.11 -18.51
C ARG A 263 18.81 5.00 -17.93
N VAL A 264 19.52 4.56 -16.89
CA VAL A 264 20.68 5.28 -16.37
C VAL A 264 21.78 5.36 -17.44
N GLN A 265 21.98 4.30 -18.24
CA GLN A 265 22.88 4.33 -19.40
C GLN A 265 22.42 5.36 -20.45
N GLU A 266 21.13 5.41 -20.77
CA GLU A 266 20.55 6.40 -21.68
C GLU A 266 20.71 7.85 -21.19
N LEU A 267 20.74 8.07 -19.87
CA LEU A 267 20.93 9.38 -19.23
C LEU A 267 22.40 9.81 -19.13
N GLY A 268 23.33 9.10 -19.78
CA GLY A 268 24.77 9.41 -19.73
C GLY A 268 25.54 8.64 -18.65
N GLY A 269 24.94 7.61 -18.06
CA GLY A 269 25.58 6.71 -17.11
C GLY A 269 25.33 7.05 -15.65
N THR A 270 24.65 8.16 -15.34
CA THR A 270 24.31 8.56 -13.97
C THR A 270 22.84 9.00 -13.83
N ALA A 271 22.26 8.80 -12.65
CA ALA A 271 20.96 9.35 -12.27
C ALA A 271 20.88 9.61 -10.76
N THR A 272 20.06 10.58 -10.35
CA THR A 272 19.78 10.81 -8.92
C THR A 272 18.70 9.85 -8.42
N ALA A 273 18.85 9.40 -7.19
CA ALA A 273 17.90 8.56 -6.49
C ALA A 273 17.91 8.92 -4.99
N ARG A 274 17.04 8.28 -4.22
CA ARG A 274 17.01 8.40 -2.76
C ARG A 274 17.28 7.03 -2.15
N ALA A 275 17.92 6.95 -1.01
CA ALA A 275 18.06 5.71 -0.27
C ALA A 275 17.66 5.89 1.19
N GLU A 276 17.26 4.79 1.82
CA GLU A 276 16.90 4.70 3.23
C GLU A 276 17.66 3.54 3.89
N GLU A 277 18.25 3.78 5.06
CA GLU A 277 18.77 2.72 5.91
C GLU A 277 17.63 2.11 6.74
N HIS A 278 17.56 0.78 6.71
CA HIS A 278 16.61 0.06 7.55
C HIS A 278 17.20 -1.24 8.06
N GLN A 279 17.49 -1.28 9.36
CA GLN A 279 17.97 -2.49 10.07
C GLN A 279 19.21 -3.11 9.43
N GLY A 280 20.16 -2.29 8.97
CA GLY A 280 21.39 -2.77 8.33
C GLY A 280 21.27 -3.13 6.85
N ALA A 281 20.09 -2.95 6.24
CA ALA A 281 19.89 -3.04 4.80
C ALA A 281 19.71 -1.65 4.18
N LEU A 282 20.15 -1.50 2.93
CA LEU A 282 19.96 -0.30 2.14
C LEU A 282 18.73 -0.49 1.23
N LYS A 283 17.79 0.45 1.30
CA LYS A 283 16.64 0.51 0.39
C LYS A 283 16.81 1.66 -0.57
N VAL A 284 16.99 1.37 -1.86
CA VAL A 284 17.22 2.40 -2.89
C VAL A 284 15.93 2.68 -3.65
N PHE A 285 15.45 3.93 -3.61
CA PHE A 285 14.31 4.47 -4.35
C PHE A 285 14.79 5.19 -5.61
N VAL A 286 14.49 4.63 -6.77
CA VAL A 286 14.92 5.18 -8.06
C VAL A 286 13.94 6.28 -8.49
N GLU A 287 14.07 7.49 -7.96
CA GLU A 287 13.20 8.63 -8.28
C GLU A 287 13.35 9.07 -9.76
N ASP A 288 12.23 9.43 -10.39
CA ASP A 288 12.22 10.01 -11.73
C ASP A 288 12.72 11.45 -11.61
N ASN A 289 13.98 11.75 -11.91
CA ASN A 289 14.42 13.11 -12.16
C ASN A 289 15.74 13.23 -12.94
N ALA A 290 15.83 14.39 -13.60
CA ALA A 290 16.77 14.87 -14.63
C ALA A 290 18.24 14.46 -14.48
N PRO A 291 19.01 14.39 -15.60
CA PRO A 291 20.47 14.20 -15.55
C PRO A 291 21.08 15.16 -14.53
N SER A 292 22.03 14.65 -13.73
CA SER A 292 22.80 15.47 -12.80
C SER A 292 23.41 16.63 -13.58
N GLY A 293 22.82 17.83 -13.46
CA GLY A 293 23.39 19.02 -14.05
C GLY A 293 24.77 19.25 -13.44
N GLU A 294 25.78 19.39 -14.30
CA GLU A 294 27.08 19.92 -13.89
C GLU A 294 26.84 21.32 -13.27
N HIS A 295 26.97 21.41 -11.96
CA HIS A 295 27.20 22.66 -11.25
C HIS A 295 28.70 22.86 -11.09
#